data_AF-A0A925GAS7-F1
#
_entry.id   AF-A0A925GAS7-F1
#
_cell.length_a   1.000
_cell.length_b   1.000
_cell.length_c   1.000
_cell.angle_alpha   90.00
_cell.angle_beta   90.00
_cell.angle_gamma   90.00
#
_symmetry.space_group_name_H-M   'P 1'
#
loop_
_entity.id
_entity.type
_entity.pdbx_description
1 polymer ?
#
loop_
_entity_poly.entity_id
_entity_poly.type
_entity_poly.pdbx_seq_one_letter_code
_entity_poly.pdbx_strand_id
1 'polypeptide(L)'
;MKLSKEFFKDLWKILVGSFNGFMNDRCLKLCAALSYYTLFSIAPLLLMLIYIAGKVYGQEAFQGKVFAEIDGFIGAEAALQVQEIIKNAAIKGDSPWAIIVGIITLFIG
;
A
#
# COMPACT_ATOMS: atom_id res chain seq x y z
N MET A 1 27.17 -7.75 39.29
CA MET A 1 26.65 -6.44 38.85
C MET A 1 25.31 -6.21 39.57
N LYS A 2 25.29 -5.41 40.64
CA LYS A 2 24.05 -5.19 41.42
C LYS A 2 23.21 -4.14 40.70
N LEU A 3 22.08 -4.56 40.14
CA LEU A 3 21.06 -3.65 39.60
C LEU A 3 20.49 -2.82 40.76
N SER A 4 20.88 -1.54 40.80
CA SER A 4 20.43 -0.56 41.79
C SER A 4 19.01 -0.09 41.47
N LYS A 5 18.25 0.34 42.49
CA LYS A 5 16.96 1.03 42.31
C LYS A 5 17.08 2.25 41.38
N GLU A 6 18.24 2.92 41.39
CA GLU A 6 18.53 4.06 40.50
C GLU A 6 18.59 3.63 39.04
N PHE A 7 19.18 2.47 38.72
CA PHE A 7 19.23 1.95 37.34
C PHE A 7 17.81 1.69 36.80
N PHE A 8 16.93 1.11 37.62
CA PHE A 8 15.54 0.88 37.23
C PHE A 8 14.77 2.19 36.99
N LYS A 9 15.07 3.22 37.79
CA LYS A 9 14.46 4.55 37.67
C LYS A 9 14.93 5.27 36.40
N ASP A 10 16.22 5.19 36.09
CA ASP A 10 16.78 5.77 34.87
C ASP A 10 16.28 5.05 33.61
N LEU A 11 16.23 3.71 33.64
CA LEU A 11 15.68 2.93 32.54
C LEU A 11 14.20 3.26 32.29
N TRP A 12 13.41 3.40 33.37
CA TRP A 12 12.01 3.84 33.27
C TRP A 12 11.90 5.24 32.66
N LYS A 13 12.76 6.17 33.09
CA LYS A 13 12.77 7.55 32.59
C LYS A 13 13.12 7.61 31.10
N ILE A 14 14.08 6.80 30.64
CA ILE A 14 14.45 6.70 29.22
C ILE A 14 13.30 6.09 28.42
N LEU A 15 12.72 4.97 28.88
CA LEU A 15 11.60 4.32 28.19
C LEU A 15 10.40 5.26 28.01
N VAL A 16 9.99 5.94 29.09
CA VAL A 16 8.88 6.90 29.04
C VAL A 16 9.24 8.12 28.18
N GLY A 17 10.49 8.60 28.28
CA GLY A 17 10.99 9.68 27.44
C GLY A 17 10.93 9.35 25.94
N SER A 18 11.42 8.17 25.55
CA SER A 18 11.38 7.68 24.16
C SER A 18 9.95 7.45 23.68
N PHE A 19 9.07 6.88 24.51
CA PHE A 19 7.67 6.68 24.14
C PHE A 19 6.95 8.02 23.91
N ASN A 20 7.12 8.99 24.82
CA ASN A 20 6.55 10.32 24.66
C ASN A 20 7.12 11.04 23.44
N GLY A 21 8.43 10.93 23.19
CA GLY A 21 9.06 11.44 21.97
C GLY A 21 8.43 10.86 20.70
N PHE A 22 8.32 9.53 20.63
CA PHE A 22 7.69 8.82 19.51
C PHE A 22 6.23 9.23 19.28
N MET A 23 5.47 9.43 20.37
CA MET A 23 4.09 9.90 20.29
C MET A 23 4.01 11.37 19.84
N ASN A 24 4.89 12.23 20.35
CA ASN A 24 4.97 13.65 19.99
C ASN A 24 5.35 13.84 18.51
N ASP A 25 6.20 12.97 17.97
CA ASP A 25 6.58 12.95 16.56
C ASP A 25 5.46 12.43 15.64
N ARG A 26 4.28 12.12 16.21
CA ARG A 26 3.09 11.65 15.49
C ARG A 26 3.37 10.38 14.67
N CYS A 27 4.37 9.58 15.07
CA CYS A 27 4.75 8.37 14.33
C CYS A 27 3.56 7.44 14.12
N LEU A 28 2.74 7.19 15.14
CA LEU A 28 1.54 6.35 14.98
C LEU A 28 0.55 6.90 13.94
N LYS A 29 0.35 8.22 13.92
CA LYS A 29 -0.54 8.87 12.95
C LYS A 29 0.03 8.76 11.53
N LEU A 30 1.34 8.94 11.36
CA LEU A 30 2.01 8.81 10.08
C LEU A 30 2.01 7.36 9.58
N CYS A 31 2.26 6.38 10.46
CA CYS A 31 2.16 4.96 10.12
C CYS A 31 0.73 4.58 9.71
N ALA A 32 -0.28 5.02 10.47
CA ALA A 32 -1.68 4.78 10.12
C ALA A 32 -2.03 5.41 8.76
N ALA A 33 -1.64 6.66 8.53
CA ALA A 33 -1.87 7.34 7.25
C ALA A 33 -1.20 6.61 6.09
N LEU A 34 0.05 6.16 6.25
CA LEU A 34 0.77 5.39 5.23
C LEU A 34 0.07 4.07 4.91
N SER A 35 -0.35 3.32 5.93
CA SER A 35 -1.06 2.05 5.73
C SER A 35 -2.42 2.25 5.05
N TYR A 36 -3.19 3.27 5.45
CA TYR A 36 -4.46 3.59 4.79
C TYR A 36 -4.24 4.04 3.34
N TYR A 37 -3.26 4.92 3.10
CA TYR A 37 -2.88 5.36 1.76
C TYR A 37 -2.57 4.17 0.87
N THR A 38 -1.72 3.25 1.32
CA THR A 38 -1.38 2.05 0.55
C THR A 38 -2.59 1.16 0.30
N LEU A 39 -3.40 0.87 1.32
CA LEU A 39 -4.54 -0.04 1.20
C LEU A 39 -5.59 0.50 0.21
N PHE A 40 -5.88 1.80 0.26
CA PHE A 40 -6.88 2.41 -0.62
C PHE A 40 -6.32 2.77 -2.01
N SER A 41 -5.01 3.02 -2.12
CA SER A 41 -4.36 3.39 -3.37
C SER A 41 -3.91 2.21 -4.22
N ILE A 42 -3.68 1.01 -3.66
CA ILE A 42 -3.11 -0.13 -4.40
C ILE A 42 -3.97 -0.53 -5.60
N ALA A 43 -5.30 -0.61 -5.42
CA ALA A 43 -6.21 -0.98 -6.50
C ALA A 43 -6.24 0.10 -7.61
N PRO A 44 -6.51 1.40 -7.34
CA PRO A 44 -6.45 2.45 -8.36
C PRO A 44 -5.10 2.56 -9.06
N LEU A 45 -3.99 2.43 -8.32
CA LEU A 45 -2.64 2.48 -8.87
C LEU A 45 -2.40 1.35 -9.86
N LEU A 46 -2.77 0.11 -9.49
CA LEU A 46 -2.66 -1.05 -10.38
C LEU A 46 -3.48 -0.83 -11.65
N LEU A 47 -4.71 -0.34 -11.54
CA LEU A 47 -5.56 -0.01 -12.70
C LEU A 47 -4.92 1.01 -13.63
N MET A 48 -4.32 2.06 -13.06
CA MET A 48 -3.60 3.06 -13.85
C MET A 48 -2.39 2.44 -14.57
N LEU A 49 -1.61 1.60 -13.90
CA LEU A 49 -0.47 0.91 -14.49
C LEU A 49 -0.89 -0.01 -15.64
N ILE A 50 -1.96 -0.79 -15.46
CA ILE A 50 -2.53 -1.65 -16.51
C ILE A 50 -3.01 -0.83 -17.70
N TYR A 51 -3.70 0.28 -17.45
CA TYR A 51 -4.19 1.15 -18.51
C TYR A 51 -3.03 1.70 -19.36
N ILE A 52 -1.99 2.25 -18.70
CA ILE A 52 -0.82 2.80 -19.39
C ILE A 52 -0.10 1.70 -20.16
N ALA A 53 0.16 0.56 -19.52
CA ALA A 53 0.89 -0.53 -20.15
C ALA A 53 0.08 -1.24 -21.25
N GLY A 54 -1.24 -1.38 -21.11
CA GLY A 54 -2.12 -1.86 -22.18
C GLY A 54 -2.12 -0.94 -23.40
N LYS A 55 -1.99 0.38 -23.19
CA LYS A 55 -1.83 1.35 -24.28
C LYS A 55 -0.47 1.26 -24.99
N VAL A 56 0.59 0.86 -24.27
CA VAL A 56 1.96 0.77 -24.81
C VAL A 56 2.27 -0.61 -25.42
N TYR A 57 1.81 -1.69 -24.79
CA TYR A 57 2.15 -3.08 -25.12
C TYR A 57 1.00 -3.89 -25.73
N GLY A 58 -0.22 -3.33 -25.80
CA GLY A 58 -1.44 -4.04 -26.21
C GLY A 58 -2.09 -4.82 -25.05
N GLN A 59 -3.44 -4.86 -25.03
CA GLN A 59 -4.20 -5.49 -23.93
C GLN A 59 -3.83 -6.97 -23.67
N GLU A 60 -3.45 -7.71 -24.72
CA GLU A 60 -3.13 -9.15 -24.66
C GLU A 60 -1.81 -9.44 -23.92
N ALA A 61 -0.85 -8.50 -23.92
CA ALA A 61 0.43 -8.68 -23.24
C ALA A 61 0.29 -8.60 -21.70
N PHE A 62 -0.72 -7.90 -21.21
CA PHE A 62 -0.85 -7.58 -19.79
C PHE A 62 -1.48 -8.71 -18.96
N GLN A 63 -2.42 -9.48 -19.53
CA GLN A 63 -3.13 -10.51 -18.78
C GLN A 63 -2.31 -11.78 -18.50
N GLY A 64 -1.30 -12.08 -19.34
CA GLY A 64 -0.53 -13.33 -19.23
C GLY A 64 0.86 -13.17 -18.58
N LYS A 65 1.67 -12.22 -19.06
CA LYS A 65 3.09 -12.12 -18.64
C LYS A 65 3.30 -11.36 -17.35
N VAL A 66 2.57 -10.27 -17.16
CA VAL A 66 2.72 -9.41 -15.98
C VAL A 66 2.23 -10.12 -14.72
N PHE A 67 1.19 -10.96 -14.86
CA PHE A 67 0.65 -11.72 -13.74
C PHE A 67 1.62 -12.76 -13.19
N ALA A 68 2.32 -13.48 -14.07
CA ALA A 68 3.33 -14.45 -13.68
C ALA A 68 4.54 -13.80 -12.98
N GLU A 69 4.91 -12.59 -13.38
CA GLU A 69 5.96 -11.82 -12.69
C GLU A 69 5.49 -11.34 -11.31
N ILE A 70 4.29 -10.78 -11.21
CA ILE A 70 3.72 -10.31 -9.95
C ILE A 70 3.61 -11.47 -8.94
N ASP A 71 3.14 -12.65 -9.37
CA ASP A 71 3.11 -13.87 -8.56
C ASP A 71 4.47 -14.21 -7.93
N GLY A 72 5.56 -14.11 -8.70
CA GLY A 72 6.91 -14.35 -8.20
C GLY A 72 7.40 -13.37 -7.12
N PHE A 73 6.85 -12.15 -7.06
CA PHE A 73 7.26 -11.12 -6.10
C PHE A 73 6.39 -11.03 -4.86
N ILE A 74 5.07 -11.15 -4.99
CA ILE A 74 4.12 -10.96 -3.88
C ILE A 74 3.41 -12.24 -3.44
N GLY A 75 3.62 -13.35 -4.16
CA GLY A 75 3.02 -14.65 -3.89
C GLY A 75 1.61 -14.82 -4.45
N ALA A 76 1.22 -16.08 -4.66
CA ALA A 76 0.00 -16.46 -5.38
C ALA A 76 -1.29 -15.87 -4.81
N GLU A 77 -1.40 -15.79 -3.48
CA GLU A 77 -2.61 -15.29 -2.83
C GLU A 77 -2.83 -13.79 -3.08
N ALA A 78 -1.76 -12.99 -3.00
CA ALA A 78 -1.80 -11.56 -3.28
C ALA A 78 -1.95 -11.30 -4.79
N ALA A 79 -1.27 -12.10 -5.62
CA ALA A 79 -1.42 -12.04 -7.06
C ALA A 79 -2.88 -12.30 -7.47
N LEU A 80 -3.53 -13.35 -6.94
CA LEU A 80 -4.93 -13.66 -7.24
C LEU A 80 -5.88 -12.50 -6.93
N GLN A 81 -5.71 -11.84 -5.77
CA GLN A 81 -6.50 -10.65 -5.43
C GLN A 81 -6.30 -9.51 -6.43
N VAL A 82 -5.04 -9.28 -6.84
CA VAL A 82 -4.75 -8.33 -7.92
C VAL A 82 -5.46 -8.75 -9.21
N GLN A 83 -5.40 -10.02 -9.62
CA GLN A 83 -6.08 -10.51 -10.83
C GLN A 83 -7.56 -10.20 -10.84
N GLU A 84 -8.21 -10.40 -9.69
CA GLU A 84 -9.63 -10.23 -9.55
C GLU A 84 -10.02 -8.75 -9.64
N ILE A 85 -9.25 -7.85 -9.02
CA ILE A 85 -9.39 -6.40 -9.16
C ILE A 85 -9.24 -5.98 -10.63
N ILE A 86 -8.23 -6.51 -11.32
CA ILE A 86 -7.94 -6.22 -12.73
C ILE A 86 -9.08 -6.70 -13.62
N LYS A 87 -9.52 -7.94 -13.46
CA LYS A 87 -10.60 -8.54 -14.25
C LYS A 87 -11.88 -7.74 -14.09
N ASN A 88 -12.23 -7.35 -12.86
CA ASN A 88 -13.41 -6.54 -12.59
C ASN A 88 -13.33 -5.12 -13.17
N ALA A 89 -12.14 -4.54 -13.22
CA ALA A 89 -11.94 -3.22 -13.79
C ALA A 89 -11.85 -3.22 -15.33
N ALA A 90 -11.22 -4.24 -15.93
CA ALA A 90 -11.10 -4.41 -17.38
C ALA A 90 -12.46 -4.60 -18.06
N ILE A 91 -13.42 -5.24 -17.37
CA ILE A 91 -14.81 -5.40 -17.86
C ILE A 91 -15.52 -4.05 -18.04
N LYS A 92 -15.08 -2.97 -17.37
CA LYS A 92 -15.64 -1.60 -17.47
C LYS A 92 -14.80 -0.65 -18.33
N GLY A 93 -13.85 -1.19 -19.11
CA GLY A 93 -12.70 -0.50 -19.70
C GLY A 93 -12.91 0.58 -20.75
N ASP A 94 -14.06 1.24 -20.84
CA ASP A 94 -14.27 2.35 -21.79
C ASP A 94 -15.01 3.56 -21.21
N SER A 95 -15.19 3.65 -19.88
CA SER A 95 -15.82 4.82 -19.27
C SER A 95 -14.76 5.80 -18.73
N PRO A 96 -14.58 7.00 -19.34
CA PRO A 96 -13.70 8.05 -18.82
C PRO A 96 -14.00 8.42 -17.36
N TRP A 97 -15.25 8.24 -16.93
CA TRP A 97 -15.68 8.49 -15.55
C TRP A 97 -15.02 7.56 -14.52
N ALA A 98 -14.77 6.30 -14.87
CA ALA A 98 -14.11 5.36 -13.96
C ALA A 98 -12.65 5.75 -13.69
N ILE A 99 -11.96 6.28 -14.71
CA ILE A 99 -10.58 6.78 -14.58
C ILE A 99 -10.54 8.01 -13.68
N ILE A 100 -11.46 8.95 -13.86
CA ILE A 100 -11.55 10.17 -13.04
C ILE A 100 -11.78 9.81 -11.57
N VAL A 101 -12.72 8.90 -11.28
CA VAL A 101 -12.99 8.44 -9.92
C VAL A 101 -11.75 7.75 -9.32
N GLY A 102 -11.08 6.87 -10.08
CA GLY A 102 -9.85 6.21 -9.63
C GLY A 102 -8.72 7.19 -9.29
N ILE A 103 -8.53 8.23 -10.11
CA ILE A 103 -7.55 9.30 -9.85
C ILE A 103 -7.93 10.04 -8.57
N ILE A 104 -9.19 10.45 -8.42
CA ILE A 104 -9.65 11.17 -7.23
C ILE A 104 -9.44 10.32 -5.96
N THR A 105 -9.78 9.02 -6.01
CA THR A 105 -9.56 8.10 -4.89
C THR A 105 -8.07 7.95 -4.54
N LEU A 106 -7.16 7.93 -5.52
CA LEU A 106 -5.71 7.85 -5.27
C LEU A 106 -5.15 9.11 -4.58
N PHE A 107 -5.70 10.29 -4.89
CA PHE A 107 -5.23 11.56 -4.32
C PHE A 107 -5.89 11.90 -2.97
N ILE A 108 -7.06 11.35 -2.69
CA ILE A 108 -7.81 11.60 -1.45
C ILE A 108 -7.62 10.49 -0.41
N GLY A 109 -7.45 9.24 -0.87
CA GLY A 109 -7.23 8.06 -0.03
C GLY A 109 -5.90 8.07 0.69
#